data_AF-A0A5C6MIE6-F1
#
_entry.id   AF-A0A5C6MIE6-F1
#
_cell.length_a   1.000
_cell.length_b   1.000
_cell.length_c   1.000
_cell.angle_alpha   90.00
_cell.angle_beta   90.00
_cell.angle_gamma   90.00
#
_symmetry.space_group_name_H-M   'P 1'
#
loop_
_entity.id
_entity.type
_entity.pdbx_description
1 polymer ?
#
loop_
_entity_poly.entity_id
_entity_poly.type
_entity_poly.pdbx_seq_one_letter_code
_entity_poly.pdbx_strand_id
1 'polypeptide(L)'
;MHPPKRTHHPLQQHSQNQLLLPKLLDRDAEEARASRNATADAIVEVQRYLSAPPLERSQDPLVYWTTNKARYPNLYHLANQYLATPASSVACERVFSKAGEMVSKKRNRLKPSTVEKLLFFK
;
A
#
# COMPACT_ATOMS: atom_id res chain seq x y z
N MET A 1 70.82 -32.94 -9.25
CA MET A 1 69.54 -33.45 -9.77
C MET A 1 68.48 -33.31 -8.67
N HIS A 2 67.36 -32.66 -9.00
CA HIS A 2 66.08 -32.53 -8.25
C HIS A 2 65.91 -31.50 -7.09
N PRO A 3 64.71 -30.88 -6.97
CA PRO A 3 64.44 -29.62 -6.27
C PRO A 3 63.57 -29.79 -4.99
N PRO A 4 63.29 -28.72 -4.22
CA PRO A 4 61.95 -28.59 -3.63
C PRO A 4 61.43 -27.14 -3.65
N LYS A 5 60.27 -26.84 -4.22
CA LYS A 5 58.87 -27.03 -3.78
C LYS A 5 58.25 -25.65 -3.49
N ARG A 6 57.38 -25.22 -4.41
CA ARG A 6 56.41 -24.14 -4.22
C ARG A 6 55.58 -24.42 -2.97
N THR A 7 55.56 -23.49 -2.03
CA THR A 7 54.51 -23.39 -1.00
C THR A 7 53.50 -22.34 -1.44
N HIS A 8 52.32 -22.80 -1.86
CA HIS A 8 51.14 -21.94 -2.02
C HIS A 8 50.59 -21.60 -0.64
N HIS A 9 50.32 -20.31 -0.40
CA HIS A 9 49.70 -19.83 0.83
C HIS A 9 48.28 -19.33 0.52
N PRO A 10 47.21 -19.95 1.05
CA PRO A 10 45.87 -19.37 1.01
C PRO A 10 45.36 -19.13 2.45
N LEU A 11 45.47 -17.90 2.96
CA LEU A 11 44.89 -17.52 4.26
C LEU A 11 43.90 -16.34 4.19
N GLN A 12 43.53 -15.86 2.99
CA GLN A 12 42.74 -14.62 2.87
C GLN A 12 41.21 -14.80 2.85
N GLN A 13 40.68 -16.03 2.83
CA GLN A 13 39.23 -16.27 2.74
C GLN A 13 38.53 -16.42 4.10
N HIS A 14 39.26 -16.65 5.19
CA HIS A 14 38.65 -16.94 6.50
C HIS A 14 38.14 -15.69 7.24
N SER A 15 38.65 -14.50 6.90
CA SER A 15 38.30 -13.24 7.58
C SER A 15 36.96 -12.63 7.10
N GLN A 16 36.56 -12.84 5.84
CA GLN A 16 35.32 -12.26 5.30
C GLN A 16 34.05 -12.94 5.84
N ASN A 17 34.14 -14.22 6.24
CA ASN A 17 32.99 -14.98 6.75
C ASN A 17 32.74 -14.77 8.26
N GLN A 18 33.69 -14.22 8.99
CA GLN A 18 33.59 -14.05 10.45
C GLN A 18 32.67 -12.87 10.85
N LEU A 19 32.49 -11.90 9.94
CA LEU A 19 31.67 -10.70 10.13
C LEU A 19 30.24 -10.84 9.58
N LEU A 20 29.89 -11.96 8.94
CA LEU A 20 28.58 -12.14 8.30
C LEU A 20 27.45 -12.38 9.31
N LEU A 21 27.68 -13.23 10.32
CA LEU A 21 26.67 -13.54 11.34
C LEU A 21 26.34 -12.34 12.26
N PRO A 22 27.32 -11.58 12.79
CA PRO A 22 27.02 -10.39 13.60
C PRO A 22 26.25 -9.33 12.81
N LYS A 23 26.63 -9.07 11.55
CA LYS A 23 25.94 -8.11 10.68
C LYS A 23 24.49 -8.49 10.39
N LEU A 24 24.22 -9.79 10.26
CA LEU A 24 22.86 -10.30 10.05
C LEU A 24 22.00 -10.09 11.31
N LEU A 25 22.56 -10.38 12.49
CA LEU A 25 21.87 -10.19 13.77
C LEU A 25 21.58 -8.70 14.05
N ASP A 26 22.55 -7.82 13.78
CA ASP A 26 22.38 -6.36 13.94
C ASP A 26 21.25 -5.85 13.03
N ARG A 27 21.21 -6.30 11.77
CA ARG A 27 20.14 -5.96 10.81
C ARG A 27 18.77 -6.43 11.30
N ASP A 28 18.66 -7.69 11.73
CA ASP A 28 17.38 -8.24 12.19
C ASP A 28 16.89 -7.52 13.47
N ALA A 29 17.81 -7.09 14.34
CA ALA A 29 17.50 -6.28 15.51
C ALA A 29 17.04 -4.85 15.13
N GLU A 30 17.65 -4.24 14.12
CA GLU A 30 17.22 -2.94 13.58
C GLU A 30 15.83 -3.03 12.94
N GLU A 31 15.57 -4.06 12.14
CA GLU A 31 14.26 -4.33 11.52
C GLU A 31 13.18 -4.53 12.59
N ALA A 32 13.45 -5.34 13.61
CA ALA A 32 12.53 -5.55 14.73
C ALA A 32 12.27 -4.25 15.50
N ARG A 33 13.29 -3.42 15.71
CA ARG A 33 13.16 -2.10 16.37
C ARG A 33 12.34 -1.14 15.53
N ALA A 34 12.58 -1.08 14.22
CA ALA A 34 11.84 -0.24 13.29
C ALA A 34 10.36 -0.64 13.23
N SER A 35 10.06 -1.93 13.17
CA SER A 35 8.69 -2.47 13.19
C SER A 35 7.95 -2.12 14.49
N ARG A 36 8.63 -2.27 15.64
CA ARG A 36 8.07 -1.89 16.95
C ARG A 36 7.79 -0.39 17.04
N ASN A 37 8.71 0.45 16.54
CA ASN A 37 8.52 1.89 16.51
C ASN A 37 7.34 2.28 15.60
N ALA A 38 7.26 1.71 14.39
CA ALA A 38 6.13 1.95 13.48
C ALA A 38 4.79 1.57 14.11
N THR A 39 4.75 0.46 14.83
CA THR A 39 3.55 0.04 15.59
C THR A 39 3.21 1.03 16.69
N ALA A 40 4.19 1.48 17.47
CA ALA A 40 3.99 2.47 18.53
C ALA A 40 3.48 3.81 17.95
N ASP A 41 4.06 4.28 16.84
CA ASP A 41 3.66 5.50 16.16
C ASP A 41 2.22 5.42 15.65
N ALA A 42 1.84 4.28 15.06
CA ALA A 42 0.46 4.04 14.61
C ALA A 42 -0.53 4.03 15.79
N ILE A 43 -0.17 3.43 16.93
CA ILE A 43 -1.01 3.45 18.14
C ILE A 43 -1.20 4.89 18.61
N VAL A 44 -0.13 5.68 18.70
CA VAL A 44 -0.19 7.09 19.12
C VAL A 44 -1.07 7.91 18.17
N GLU A 45 -0.97 7.67 16.87
CA GLU A 45 -1.79 8.32 15.85
C GLU A 45 -3.29 8.02 16.04
N VAL A 46 -3.64 6.74 16.23
CA VAL A 46 -5.02 6.32 16.50
C VAL A 46 -5.56 6.94 17.78
N GLN A 47 -4.79 6.89 18.87
CA GLN A 47 -5.19 7.47 20.15
C GLN A 47 -5.44 8.99 20.02
N ARG A 48 -4.57 9.68 19.29
CA ARG A 48 -4.72 11.12 19.02
C ARG A 48 -6.02 11.41 18.26
N TYR A 49 -6.34 10.62 17.24
CA TYR A 49 -7.59 10.77 16.49
C TYR A 49 -8.82 10.50 17.36
N LEU A 50 -8.82 9.43 18.15
CA LEU A 50 -9.94 9.08 19.03
C LEU A 50 -10.17 10.09 20.16
N SER A 51 -9.10 10.78 20.60
CA SER A 51 -9.19 11.86 21.59
C SER A 51 -9.67 13.21 21.01
N ALA A 52 -9.67 13.35 19.69
CA ALA A 52 -10.08 14.59 19.04
C ALA A 52 -11.62 14.76 19.08
N PRO A 53 -12.13 16.00 19.09
CA PRO A 53 -13.56 16.23 19.00
C PRO A 53 -14.12 15.64 17.70
N PRO A 54 -15.35 15.07 17.72
CA PRO A 54 -16.00 14.55 16.53
C PRO A 54 -16.17 15.62 15.47
N LEU A 55 -16.10 15.20 14.20
CA LEU A 55 -16.41 16.06 13.08
C LEU A 55 -17.89 16.50 13.12
N GLU A 56 -18.16 17.78 12.91
CA GLU A 56 -19.54 18.25 12.77
C GLU A 56 -20.21 17.64 11.53
N ARG A 57 -21.51 17.35 11.63
CA ARG A 57 -22.27 16.72 10.53
C ARG A 57 -22.36 17.58 9.26
N SER A 58 -22.10 18.87 9.38
CA SER A 58 -22.07 19.85 8.29
C SER A 58 -20.77 19.82 7.48
N GLN A 59 -19.70 19.22 8.03
CA GLN A 59 -18.39 19.23 7.40
C GLN A 59 -18.18 18.04 6.47
N ASP A 60 -17.42 18.26 5.40
CA ASP A 60 -17.03 17.22 4.45
C ASP A 60 -15.88 16.36 5.01
N PRO A 61 -16.09 15.05 5.22
CA PRO A 61 -15.05 14.14 5.68
C PRO A 61 -13.81 14.11 4.77
N LEU A 62 -13.97 14.25 3.46
CA LEU A 62 -12.85 14.23 2.51
C LEU A 62 -11.95 15.46 2.69
N VAL A 63 -12.55 16.62 2.95
CA VAL A 63 -11.82 17.87 3.24
C VAL A 63 -11.09 17.76 4.59
N TYR A 64 -11.74 17.18 5.61
CA TYR A 64 -11.12 16.94 6.90
C TYR A 64 -9.86 16.08 6.78
N TRP A 65 -9.96 14.92 6.10
CA TRP A 65 -8.83 14.00 5.93
C TRP A 65 -7.71 14.63 5.11
N THR A 66 -8.03 15.39 4.06
CA THR A 66 -7.03 16.11 3.25
C THR A 66 -6.29 17.16 4.08
N THR A 67 -7.01 17.92 4.89
CA THR A 67 -6.42 18.96 5.77
C THR A 67 -5.54 18.36 6.86
N ASN A 68 -5.93 17.19 7.39
CA ASN A 68 -5.23 16.54 8.49
C ASN A 68 -4.21 15.46 8.04
N LYS A 69 -3.93 15.34 6.74
CA LYS A 69 -3.01 14.33 6.18
C LYS A 69 -1.64 14.31 6.86
N ALA A 70 -1.07 15.48 7.16
CA ALA A 70 0.24 15.56 7.82
C ALA A 70 0.17 15.14 9.31
N ARG A 71 -1.00 15.30 9.94
CA ARG A 71 -1.22 14.97 11.35
C ARG A 71 -1.52 13.48 11.54
N TYR A 72 -2.19 12.87 10.56
CA TYR A 72 -2.62 11.48 10.57
C TYR A 72 -2.26 10.78 9.24
N PRO A 73 -0.97 10.53 8.96
CA PRO A 73 -0.54 9.99 7.68
C PRO A 73 -1.08 8.58 7.42
N ASN A 74 -1.03 7.68 8.42
CA ASN A 74 -1.49 6.30 8.24
C ASN A 74 -3.02 6.21 8.16
N LEU A 75 -3.71 6.96 9.01
CA LEU A 75 -5.17 7.02 8.99
C LEU A 75 -5.70 7.71 7.73
N TYR A 76 -5.00 8.70 7.19
CA TYR A 76 -5.37 9.33 5.92
C TYR A 76 -5.40 8.33 4.77
N HIS A 77 -4.39 7.44 4.70
CA HIS A 77 -4.37 6.38 3.70
C HIS A 77 -5.56 5.43 3.82
N LEU A 78 -5.89 5.02 5.05
CA LEU A 78 -7.07 4.18 5.31
C LEU A 78 -8.36 4.92 4.98
N ALA A 79 -8.50 6.17 5.41
CA ALA A 79 -9.68 6.98 5.18
C ALA A 79 -9.97 7.15 3.69
N ASN A 80 -8.95 7.40 2.86
CA ASN A 80 -9.13 7.45 1.41
C ASN A 80 -9.64 6.13 0.84
N GLN A 81 -9.15 4.99 1.31
CA GLN A 81 -9.61 3.68 0.84
C GLN A 81 -11.08 3.42 1.21
N TYR A 82 -11.46 3.72 2.45
CA TYR A 82 -12.82 3.46 2.93
C TYR A 82 -13.84 4.49 2.46
N LEU A 83 -13.47 5.77 2.35
CA LEU A 83 -14.39 6.84 1.91
C LEU A 83 -14.54 6.92 0.39
N ALA A 84 -13.57 6.43 -0.39
CA ALA A 84 -13.71 6.33 -1.85
C ALA A 84 -14.62 5.19 -2.28
N THR A 85 -14.91 4.24 -1.38
CA THR A 85 -15.81 3.12 -1.68
C THR A 85 -17.26 3.58 -1.55
N PRO A 86 -18.07 3.50 -2.63
CA PRO A 86 -19.47 3.86 -2.53
C PRO A 86 -20.18 2.94 -1.52
N ALA A 87 -21.05 3.53 -0.69
CA ALA A 87 -21.79 2.79 0.34
C ALA A 87 -22.74 1.71 -0.22
N SER A 88 -22.99 1.71 -1.53
CA SER A 88 -23.83 0.73 -2.21
C SER A 88 -23.42 0.49 -3.67
N SER A 89 -23.85 -0.64 -4.22
CA SER A 89 -23.73 -0.99 -5.64
C SER A 89 -24.60 -0.12 -6.56
N VAL A 90 -25.46 0.75 -6.02
CA VAL A 90 -26.46 1.52 -6.78
C VAL A 90 -25.83 2.37 -7.88
N ALA A 91 -24.65 2.94 -7.64
CA ALA A 91 -23.92 3.68 -8.66
C ALA A 91 -23.51 2.78 -9.84
N CYS A 92 -22.98 1.59 -9.55
CA CYS A 92 -22.65 0.58 -10.53
C CYS A 92 -23.90 0.09 -11.28
N GLU A 93 -24.97 -0.23 -10.57
CA GLU A 93 -26.25 -0.68 -11.15
C GLU A 93 -26.86 0.38 -12.06
N ARG A 94 -26.74 1.67 -11.75
CA ARG A 94 -27.19 2.76 -12.63
C ARG A 94 -26.38 2.79 -13.93
N VAL A 95 -25.06 2.66 -13.84
CA VAL A 95 -24.17 2.60 -15.01
C VAL A 95 -24.50 1.37 -15.87
N PHE A 96 -24.64 0.20 -15.25
CA PHE A 96 -25.00 -1.04 -15.93
C PHE A 96 -26.41 -1.03 -16.52
N SER A 97 -27.38 -0.43 -15.83
CA SER A 97 -28.75 -0.27 -16.35
C SER A 97 -28.76 0.63 -17.59
N LYS A 98 -27.99 1.74 -17.55
CA LYS A 98 -27.88 2.63 -18.72
C LYS A 98 -27.14 1.98 -19.88
N ALA A 99 -26.14 1.16 -19.59
CA ALA A 99 -25.44 0.37 -20.58
C ALA A 99 -26.36 -0.69 -21.21
N GLY A 100 -27.12 -1.41 -20.40
CA GLY A 100 -28.13 -2.37 -20.85
C GLY A 100 -29.17 -1.71 -21.76
N GLU A 101 -29.65 -0.52 -21.41
CA GLU A 101 -30.55 0.26 -22.26
C GLU A 101 -29.90 0.64 -23.62
N MET A 102 -28.62 1.02 -23.63
CA MET A 102 -27.92 1.41 -24.85
C MET A 102 -27.66 0.22 -25.78
N VAL A 103 -27.27 -0.93 -25.21
CA VAL A 103 -27.05 -2.17 -25.95
C VAL A 103 -28.38 -2.70 -26.51
N SER A 104 -29.43 -2.70 -25.69
CA SER A 104 -30.73 -3.27 -26.05
C SER A 104 -31.56 -2.39 -27.01
N LYS A 105 -31.63 -1.06 -26.80
CA LYS A 105 -32.51 -0.18 -27.60
C LYS A 105 -31.87 0.39 -28.86
N LYS A 106 -30.54 0.55 -28.90
CA LYS A 106 -29.86 1.28 -30.00
C LYS A 106 -28.96 0.43 -30.89
N ARG A 107 -28.37 -0.68 -30.42
CA ARG A 107 -27.46 -1.53 -31.23
C ARG A 107 -27.38 -2.98 -30.74
N ASN A 108 -28.32 -3.83 -31.16
CA ASN A 108 -28.33 -5.28 -30.87
C ASN A 108 -27.15 -6.10 -31.46
N ARG A 109 -26.14 -5.47 -32.08
CA ARG A 109 -24.98 -6.15 -32.70
C ARG A 109 -23.63 -5.57 -32.28
N LEU A 110 -23.52 -5.06 -31.05
CA LEU A 110 -22.23 -4.64 -30.49
C LEU A 110 -21.49 -5.85 -29.91
N LYS A 111 -20.19 -5.95 -30.23
CA LYS A 111 -19.31 -6.94 -29.60
C LYS A 111 -19.08 -6.53 -28.13
N PRO A 112 -18.91 -7.48 -27.20
CA PRO A 112 -18.64 -7.19 -25.79
C PRO A 112 -17.47 -6.20 -25.58
N SER A 113 -16.39 -6.34 -26.35
CA SER A 113 -15.22 -5.44 -26.31
C SER A 113 -15.53 -4.00 -26.73
N THR A 114 -16.59 -3.77 -27.50
CA THR A 114 -17.03 -2.41 -27.86
C THR A 114 -17.91 -1.82 -26.76
N VAL A 115 -18.73 -2.64 -26.10
CA VAL A 115 -19.56 -2.22 -24.95
C VAL A 115 -18.68 -1.83 -23.76
N GLU A 116 -17.63 -2.59 -23.49
CA GLU A 116 -16.64 -2.28 -22.43
C GLU A 116 -15.97 -0.92 -22.66
N LYS A 117 -15.50 -0.66 -23.89
CA LYS A 117 -14.93 0.65 -24.24
C LYS A 117 -15.96 1.77 -24.07
N LEU A 118 -17.20 1.57 -24.51
CA LEU A 118 -18.26 2.56 -24.37
C LEU A 118 -18.65 2.81 -22.91
N LEU A 119 -18.53 1.82 -22.04
CA LEU A 119 -18.71 1.95 -20.60
C LEU A 119 -17.57 2.71 -19.93
N PHE A 120 -16.34 2.47 -20.36
CA PHE A 120 -15.15 3.14 -19.81
C PHE A 120 -15.06 4.62 -20.23
N PHE A 121 -15.52 4.96 -21.43
CA PHE A 121 -15.54 6.36 -21.93
C PHE A 121 -16.75 7.18 -21.43
N LYS A 122 -17.69 6.56 -20.73
CA LYS A 122 -18.95 7.17 -20.29
C LYS A 122 -18.83 7.77 -18.91
#